data_AF-A0A067Q7V0-F1
#
_entry.id   AF-A0A067Q7V0-F1
#
_cell.length_a   1.000
_cell.length_b   1.000
_cell.length_c   1.000
_cell.angle_alpha   90.00
_cell.angle_beta   90.00
_cell.angle_gamma   90.00
#
_symmetry.space_group_name_H-M   'P 1'
#
loop_
_entity.id
_entity.type
_entity.pdbx_description
1 polymer ?
#
loop_
_entity_poly.entity_id
_entity_poly.type
_entity_poly.pdbx_seq_one_letter_code
_entity_poly.pdbx_strand_id
1 'polypeptide(L)'
;KRTRGRVDGGRGVLEDVGGGIWNWVVIAQVKEGTEKRGAIESVVRLVRKTLLTMTPPLPLPPNSKRRVGDSWAMIDAGEFAVHILSREAREKFFEDRTRW
;
A
#
# COMPACT_ATOMS: atom_id res chain seq x y z
N LYS A 1 26.26 2.88 0.18
CA LYS A 1 26.53 2.66 -1.27
C LYS A 1 25.18 2.40 -1.95
N ARG A 2 24.72 3.25 -2.89
CA ARG A 2 23.39 3.12 -3.53
C ARG A 2 23.44 2.04 -4.61
N THR A 3 22.90 0.86 -4.33
CA THR A 3 22.87 -0.26 -5.30
C THR A 3 21.64 -0.10 -6.20
N ARG A 4 21.84 0.22 -7.49
CA ARG A 4 20.80 0.23 -8.52
C ARG A 4 20.56 -1.22 -8.98
N GLY A 5 19.29 -1.60 -9.18
CA GLY A 5 18.92 -2.87 -9.83
C GLY A 5 18.57 -4.05 -8.90
N ARG A 6 18.66 -3.90 -7.57
CA ARG A 6 18.15 -4.94 -6.67
C ARG A 6 16.63 -4.85 -6.61
N VAL A 7 15.96 -5.89 -7.11
CA VAL A 7 14.54 -6.14 -6.86
C VAL A 7 14.48 -6.80 -5.48
N ASP A 8 13.95 -6.09 -4.50
CA ASP A 8 13.60 -6.71 -3.22
C ASP A 8 12.32 -7.51 -3.46
N GLY A 9 12.36 -8.82 -3.21
CA GLY A 9 11.21 -9.73 -3.41
C GLY A 9 10.05 -9.43 -2.46
N GLY A 10 10.24 -8.51 -1.51
CA GLY A 10 9.28 -8.20 -0.48
C GLY A 10 9.40 -9.18 0.69
N ARG A 11 9.04 -8.70 1.88
CA ARG A 11 8.87 -9.55 3.05
C ARG A 11 7.38 -9.76 3.29
N GLY A 12 7.02 -10.99 3.65
CA GLY A 12 5.66 -11.33 4.09
C GLY A 12 5.23 -10.50 5.30
N VAL A 13 3.94 -10.56 5.58
CA VAL A 13 3.30 -9.94 6.75
C VAL A 13 2.68 -11.07 7.55
N LEU A 14 2.59 -10.92 8.88
CA LEU A 14 1.93 -11.91 9.74
C LEU A 14 0.48 -12.18 9.29
N GLU A 15 0.00 -13.41 9.50
CA GLU A 15 -1.30 -13.91 9.03
C GLU A 15 -2.51 -13.04 9.50
N ASP A 16 -2.37 -12.28 10.58
CA ASP A 16 -3.44 -11.49 11.19
C ASP A 16 -3.66 -10.09 10.59
N VAL A 17 -2.99 -9.71 9.49
CA VAL A 17 -3.39 -8.47 8.77
C VAL A 17 -4.67 -8.68 7.95
N GLY A 18 -5.08 -9.94 7.73
CA GLY A 18 -6.34 -10.32 7.06
C GLY A 18 -7.56 -10.47 7.97
N GLY A 19 -7.47 -10.17 9.27
CA GLY A 19 -8.59 -10.29 10.21
C GLY A 19 -9.32 -8.96 10.42
N GLY A 20 -10.34 -8.66 9.62
CA GLY A 20 -11.11 -7.42 9.75
C GLY A 20 -12.31 -7.36 8.79
N ILE A 21 -12.73 -6.16 8.41
CA ILE A 21 -13.78 -5.95 7.39
C ILE A 21 -13.38 -6.37 5.97
N TRP A 22 -12.10 -6.67 5.76
CA TRP A 22 -11.53 -7.12 4.48
C TRP A 22 -11.12 -8.60 4.59
N ASN A 23 -11.35 -9.36 3.53
CA ASN A 23 -10.99 -10.78 3.43
C ASN A 23 -9.47 -10.98 3.30
N TRP A 24 -8.77 -10.02 2.70
CA TRP A 24 -7.31 -10.01 2.56
C TRP A 24 -6.79 -8.59 2.32
N VAL A 25 -5.48 -8.40 2.45
CA VAL A 25 -4.82 -7.12 2.18
C VAL A 25 -3.57 -7.29 1.32
N VAL A 26 -3.24 -6.26 0.54
CA VAL A 26 -1.97 -6.14 -0.18
C VAL A 26 -1.15 -5.01 0.42
N ILE A 27 0.12 -5.28 0.69
CA ILE A 27 1.08 -4.28 1.15
C ILE A 27 2.07 -3.96 0.03
N ALA A 28 2.02 -2.73 -0.45
CA ALA A 28 2.94 -2.17 -1.42
C ALA A 28 3.88 -1.17 -0.73
N GLN A 29 5.13 -1.57 -0.49
CA GLN A 29 6.14 -0.66 0.02
C GLN A 29 6.76 0.14 -1.13
N VAL A 30 6.74 1.47 -1.04
CA VAL A 30 7.49 2.31 -1.98
C VAL A 30 8.98 2.29 -1.66
N LYS A 31 9.79 2.69 -2.64
CA LYS A 31 11.23 2.75 -2.47
C LYS A 31 11.62 3.79 -1.43
N GLU A 32 12.54 3.42 -0.54
CA GLU A 32 13.11 4.31 0.46
C GLU A 32 13.73 5.57 -0.18
N GLY A 33 13.41 6.73 0.39
CA GLY A 33 13.83 8.05 -0.06
C GLY A 33 12.98 8.65 -1.19
N THR A 34 11.87 8.01 -1.57
CA THR A 34 10.94 8.51 -2.62
C THR A 34 9.61 9.03 -2.07
N GLU A 35 9.38 8.86 -0.77
CA GLU A 35 8.09 9.04 -0.11
C GLU A 35 7.63 10.50 -0.14
N LYS A 36 8.53 11.43 0.18
CA LYS A 36 8.30 12.89 0.10
C LYS A 36 8.42 13.47 -1.32
N ARG A 37 8.50 12.60 -2.34
CA ARG A 37 8.62 12.99 -3.76
C ARG A 37 7.40 12.56 -4.58
N GLY A 38 6.28 12.27 -3.91
CA GLY A 38 5.02 11.87 -4.56
C GLY A 38 4.99 10.41 -4.99
N ALA A 39 5.91 9.56 -4.53
CA ALA A 39 5.90 8.14 -4.90
C ALA A 39 4.63 7.42 -4.42
N ILE A 40 4.17 7.71 -3.20
CA ILE A 40 2.92 7.15 -2.67
C ILE A 40 1.73 7.56 -3.54
N GLU A 41 1.58 8.85 -3.83
CA GLU A 41 0.49 9.36 -4.68
C GLU A 41 0.53 8.75 -6.09
N SER A 42 1.72 8.62 -6.68
CA SER A 42 1.90 8.00 -7.99
C SER A 42 1.44 6.53 -8.00
N VAL A 43 1.79 5.77 -6.96
CA VAL A 43 1.36 4.37 -6.82
C VAL A 43 -0.15 4.30 -6.54
N VAL A 44 -0.71 5.17 -5.71
CA VAL A 44 -2.17 5.26 -5.49
C VAL A 44 -2.90 5.47 -6.81
N ARG A 45 -2.45 6.44 -7.62
CA ARG A 45 -3.03 6.72 -8.94
C ARG A 45 -2.95 5.52 -9.87
N LEU A 46 -1.80 4.83 -9.88
CA LEU A 46 -1.61 3.65 -10.71
C LEU A 46 -2.55 2.51 -10.29
N VAL A 47 -2.59 2.17 -9.00
CA VAL A 47 -3.44 1.09 -8.47
C VAL A 47 -4.92 1.39 -8.75
N ARG A 48 -5.39 2.61 -8.43
CA ARG A 48 -6.78 3.00 -8.72
C ARG A 48 -7.11 2.89 -10.21
N LYS A 49 -6.22 3.35 -11.09
CA LYS A 49 -6.41 3.23 -12.54
C LYS A 49 -6.52 1.75 -12.96
N THR A 50 -5.63 0.90 -12.47
CA THR A 50 -5.62 -0.53 -12.78
C THR A 50 -6.92 -1.20 -12.34
N LEU A 51 -7.37 -0.97 -11.09
CA LEU A 51 -8.59 -1.54 -10.54
C LEU A 51 -9.85 -1.11 -11.31
N LEU A 52 -9.91 0.16 -11.75
CA LEU A 52 -10.99 0.69 -12.59
C LEU A 52 -11.00 0.11 -14.02
N THR A 53 -9.90 -0.50 -14.46
CA THR A 53 -9.78 -1.14 -15.79
C THR A 53 -9.90 -2.66 -15.75
N MET A 54 -10.13 -3.26 -14.58
CA MET A 54 -10.36 -4.70 -14.46
C MET A 54 -11.71 -5.08 -15.09
N THR A 55 -11.94 -6.39 -15.27
CA THR A 55 -13.19 -6.92 -15.83
C THR A 55 -13.80 -7.91 -14.82
N PRO A 56 -14.90 -7.56 -14.13
CA PRO A 56 -15.59 -6.27 -14.16
C PRO A 56 -14.76 -5.14 -13.48
N PRO A 57 -14.97 -3.86 -13.85
CA PRO A 57 -14.35 -2.74 -13.17
C PRO A 57 -14.71 -2.71 -11.70
N LEU A 58 -13.71 -2.54 -10.83
CA LEU A 58 -13.98 -2.45 -9.39
C LEU A 58 -14.51 -1.05 -9.05
N PRO A 59 -15.72 -0.90 -8.49
CA PRO A 59 -16.25 0.39 -8.11
C PRO A 59 -15.47 0.95 -6.92
N LEU A 60 -14.66 1.98 -7.17
CA LEU A 60 -13.88 2.64 -6.13
C LEU A 60 -14.55 3.95 -5.70
N PRO A 61 -14.51 4.31 -4.39
CA PRO A 61 -15.01 5.60 -3.93
C PRO A 61 -14.25 6.74 -4.62
N PRO A 62 -14.87 7.93 -4.82
CA PRO A 62 -14.23 9.06 -5.50
C PRO A 62 -12.85 9.38 -4.94
N ASN A 63 -11.92 9.80 -5.81
CA ASN A 63 -10.57 10.12 -5.37
C ASN A 63 -10.60 11.36 -4.46
N SER A 64 -10.36 11.16 -3.16
CA SER A 64 -10.28 12.26 -2.20
C SER A 64 -9.11 13.17 -2.57
N LYS A 65 -9.39 14.46 -2.75
CA LYS A 65 -8.35 15.48 -3.00
C LYS A 65 -7.55 15.84 -1.75
N ARG A 66 -7.81 15.20 -0.61
CA ARG A 66 -6.95 15.36 0.57
C ARG A 66 -5.54 14.89 0.21
N ARG A 67 -4.53 15.67 0.61
CA ARG A 67 -3.14 15.27 0.43
C ARG A 67 -2.96 13.88 1.03
N VAL A 68 -2.60 12.94 0.17
CA VAL A 68 -2.17 11.61 0.59
C VAL A 68 -0.97 11.82 1.49
N GLY A 69 -1.00 11.26 2.70
CA GLY A 69 0.11 11.42 3.63
C GLY A 69 1.41 10.89 3.00
N ASP A 70 2.52 11.59 3.25
CA ASP A 70 3.82 11.23 2.66
C ASP A 70 4.30 9.83 3.07
N SER A 71 3.72 9.21 4.11
CA SER A 71 4.14 7.91 4.63
C SER A 71 3.18 6.75 4.36
N TRP A 72 1.88 7.01 4.15
CA TRP A 72 0.88 5.95 4.03
C TRP A 72 -0.37 6.42 3.26
N ALA A 73 -0.80 5.60 2.30
CA ALA A 73 -2.14 5.60 1.72
C ALA A 73 -2.80 4.23 1.79
N MET A 74 -4.13 4.20 1.84
CA MET A 74 -4.92 2.97 1.74
C MET A 74 -5.99 3.15 0.66
N ILE A 75 -6.19 2.12 -0.15
CA ILE A 75 -7.33 2.02 -1.08
C ILE A 75 -8.24 0.92 -0.56
N ASP A 76 -9.47 1.29 -0.24
CA ASP A 76 -10.54 0.34 0.05
C ASP A 76 -11.14 -0.15 -1.28
N ALA A 77 -11.10 -1.47 -1.47
CA ALA A 77 -11.57 -2.18 -2.65
C ALA A 77 -12.79 -3.08 -2.34
N GLY A 78 -13.45 -2.85 -1.20
CA GLY A 78 -14.60 -3.64 -0.77
C GLY A 78 -14.15 -4.92 -0.07
N GLU A 79 -13.87 -5.98 -0.83
CA GLU A 79 -13.46 -7.27 -0.27
C GLU A 79 -12.01 -7.30 0.23
N PHE A 80 -11.17 -6.39 -0.25
CA PHE A 80 -9.77 -6.28 0.12
C PHE A 80 -9.32 -4.84 0.24
N ALA A 81 -8.16 -4.63 0.85
CA ALA A 81 -7.52 -3.31 0.92
C ALA A 81 -6.09 -3.34 0.37
N VAL A 82 -5.66 -2.22 -0.21
CA VAL A 82 -4.28 -2.02 -0.65
C VAL A 82 -3.63 -0.94 0.22
N HIS A 83 -2.67 -1.32 1.05
CA HIS A 83 -1.83 -0.42 1.83
C HIS A 83 -0.58 -0.05 1.05
N ILE A 84 -0.39 1.23 0.78
CA ILE A 84 0.79 1.78 0.10
C ILE A 84 1.59 2.55 1.13
N LEU A 85 2.80 2.08 1.44
CA LEU A 85 3.54 2.46 2.64
C LEU A 85 4.96 2.91 2.33
N SER A 86 5.48 3.86 3.11
CA SER A 86 6.91 4.02 3.29
C SER A 86 7.51 2.82 4.02
N ARG A 87 8.83 2.66 3.93
CA ARG A 87 9.54 1.67 4.73
C ARG A 87 9.28 1.87 6.23
N GLU A 88 9.40 3.12 6.70
CA GLU A 88 9.18 3.50 8.10
C GLU A 88 7.77 3.15 8.58
N ALA A 89 6.74 3.38 7.75
CA ALA A 89 5.36 3.05 8.09
C ALA A 89 5.13 1.54 8.14
N ARG A 90 5.72 0.78 7.20
CA ARG A 90 5.68 -0.69 7.23
C ARG A 90 6.32 -1.23 8.52
N GLU A 91 7.55 -0.82 8.81
CA GLU A 91 8.28 -1.28 10.01
C GLU A 91 7.50 -0.97 11.29
N LYS A 92 6.92 0.24 11.39
CA LYS A 92 6.18 0.68 12.57
C LYS A 92 4.85 -0.03 12.80
N PHE A 93 4.11 -0.33 11.75
CA PHE A 93 2.70 -0.76 11.88
C PHE A 93 2.43 -2.19 11.38
N PHE A 94 3.34 -2.80 10.62
CA PHE A 94 3.10 -4.05 9.91
C PHE A 94 4.20 -5.12 10.12
N GLU A 95 5.36 -4.79 10.70
CA GLU A 95 6.42 -5.79 10.97
C GLU A 95 6.38 -6.41 12.37
N ASP A 96 5.65 -5.86 13.34
CA ASP A 96 5.54 -6.45 14.68
C ASP A 96 4.14 -6.27 15.28
N ARG A 97 3.31 -7.31 15.20
CA ARG A 97 2.01 -7.43 15.88
C ARG A 97 1.98 -8.60 16.88
N THR A 98 3.12 -9.23 17.15
CA THR A 98 3.28 -10.35 18.11
C THR A 98 3.45 -9.93 19.57
N ARG A 99 3.30 -8.63 19.88
CA ARG A 99 3.42 -8.08 21.24
C ARG A 99 2.14 -7.37 21.69
N TRP A 100 1.05 -8.11 21.83
CA TRP A 100 -0.04 -7.78 22.76
C TRP A 100 -0.56 -9.08 23.38
#